data_AF-A0A2W1LL34-F1
#
_entry.id   AF-A0A2W1LL34-F1
#
_cell.length_a   1.000
_cell.length_b   1.000
_cell.length_c   1.000
_cell.angle_alpha   90.00
_cell.angle_beta   90.00
_cell.angle_gamma   90.00
#
_symmetry.space_group_name_H-M   'P 1'
#
loop_
_entity.id
_entity.type
_entity.pdbx_description
1 polymer ?
#
loop_
_entity_poly.entity_id
_entity_poly.type
_entity_poly.pdbx_seq_one_letter_code
_entity_poly.pdbx_strand_id
1 'polypeptide(L)'
;MNLSHHDSAADRLFANLQRMGVPDEHRDSTLRVIVSNWTQNVLEAGNEPTLEGFADFYPEWDSPRYTDIVEAEIERTVQMCLQEK
;
A
#
# COMPACT_ATOMS: atom_id res chain seq x y z
N MET A 1 27.60 9.38 3.55
CA MET A 1 26.27 9.26 4.19
C MET A 1 25.69 7.95 3.68
N ASN A 2 25.43 6.99 4.58
CA ASN A 2 24.97 5.65 4.23
C ASN A 2 23.51 5.55 4.67
N LEU A 3 22.58 5.77 3.75
CA LEU A 3 21.14 5.72 3.98
C LEU A 3 20.55 4.77 2.94
N SER A 4 20.51 3.46 3.25
CA SER A 4 19.74 2.51 2.44
C SER A 4 19.81 1.10 3.05
N HIS A 5 19.17 0.94 4.21
CA HIS A 5 18.55 -0.32 4.62
C HIS A 5 17.25 0.09 5.31
N HIS A 6 16.30 0.60 4.52
CA HIS A 6 14.92 0.56 4.96
C HIS A 6 14.50 -0.91 4.86
N ASP A 7 14.82 -1.69 5.89
CA ASP A 7 14.02 -2.87 6.25
C ASP A 7 12.70 -2.29 6.77
N SER A 8 11.81 -1.86 5.86
CA SER A 8 10.53 -1.32 6.28
C SER A 8 9.72 -2.46 6.93
N ALA A 9 8.85 -2.12 7.88
CA ALA A 9 7.95 -3.12 8.45
C ALA A 9 7.09 -3.82 7.38
N ALA A 10 6.88 -3.15 6.24
CA ALA A 10 6.11 -3.64 5.10
C ALA A 10 6.91 -4.67 4.27
N ASP A 11 8.21 -4.44 4.03
CA ASP A 11 9.11 -5.44 3.41
C ASP A 11 9.14 -6.75 4.19
N ARG A 12 9.29 -6.65 5.52
CA ARG A 12 9.29 -7.82 6.41
C ARG A 12 7.93 -8.51 6.42
N LEU A 13 6.83 -7.77 6.33
CA LEU A 13 5.49 -8.34 6.27
C LEU A 13 5.30 -9.10 4.96
N PHE A 14 5.62 -8.48 3.83
CA PHE A 14 5.53 -9.10 2.50
C PHE A 14 6.37 -10.37 2.41
N ALA A 15 7.64 -10.32 2.82
CA ALA A 15 8.53 -11.48 2.84
C ALA A 15 8.00 -12.60 3.77
N ASN A 16 7.42 -12.26 4.91
CA ASN A 16 6.80 -13.24 5.81
C ASN A 16 5.55 -13.88 5.21
N LEU A 17 4.68 -13.11 4.56
CA LEU A 17 3.49 -13.63 3.88
C LEU A 17 3.88 -14.60 2.76
N GLN A 18 4.95 -14.28 2.01
CA GLN A 18 5.52 -15.18 1.01
C GLN A 18 6.06 -16.47 1.64
N ARG A 19 6.92 -16.35 2.67
CA ARG A 19 7.56 -17.50 3.34
C ARG A 19 6.55 -18.44 4.00
N MET A 20 5.48 -17.90 4.56
CA MET A 20 4.42 -18.68 5.20
C MET A 20 3.48 -19.37 4.21
N GLY A 21 3.65 -19.14 2.90
CA GLY A 21 2.74 -19.68 1.89
C GLY A 21 1.32 -19.15 2.05
N VAL A 22 1.17 -17.93 2.57
CA VAL A 22 -0.15 -17.31 2.75
C VAL A 22 -0.85 -17.26 1.40
N PRO A 23 -2.09 -17.79 1.30
CA PRO A 23 -2.89 -17.72 0.09
C PRO A 23 -2.97 -16.30 -0.47
N ASP A 24 -3.02 -16.23 -1.78
CA ASP A 24 -3.03 -14.97 -2.53
C ASP A 24 -4.17 -14.03 -2.08
N GLU A 25 -5.36 -14.57 -1.80
CA GLU A 25 -6.51 -13.82 -1.28
C GLU A 25 -6.23 -13.07 0.03
N HIS A 26 -5.41 -13.64 0.91
CA HIS A 26 -5.04 -13.03 2.18
C HIS A 26 -3.94 -11.97 1.99
N ARG A 27 -3.08 -12.13 0.97
CA ARG A 27 -2.11 -11.09 0.59
C ARG A 27 -2.83 -9.90 -0.01
N ASP A 28 -3.80 -10.13 -0.88
CA ASP A 28 -4.62 -9.07 -1.49
C ASP A 28 -5.42 -8.32 -0.40
N SER A 29 -5.98 -9.03 0.58
CA SER A 29 -6.64 -8.41 1.73
C SER A 29 -5.68 -7.57 2.57
N THR A 30 -4.45 -8.05 2.79
CA THR A 30 -3.42 -7.31 3.52
C THR A 30 -2.99 -6.05 2.78
N LEU A 31 -2.78 -6.17 1.46
CA LEU A 31 -2.44 -5.05 0.58
C LEU A 31 -3.51 -3.96 0.66
N ARG A 32 -4.80 -4.32 0.61
CA ARG A 32 -5.89 -3.34 0.72
C ARG A 32 -5.82 -2.52 2.00
N VAL A 33 -5.53 -3.15 3.13
CA VAL A 33 -5.37 -2.46 4.42
C VAL A 33 -4.17 -1.51 4.41
N ILE A 34 -3.05 -1.93 3.81
CA ILE A 34 -1.85 -1.08 3.67
C ILE A 34 -2.18 0.14 2.81
N VAL A 35 -2.78 -0.07 1.64
CA VAL A 35 -3.16 1.00 0.70
C VAL A 35 -4.16 1.96 1.35
N SER A 36 -5.18 1.47 2.04
CA SER A 36 -6.18 2.34 2.69
C SER A 36 -5.55 3.21 3.77
N ASN A 37 -4.69 2.63 4.63
CA ASN A 37 -4.02 3.38 5.69
C ASN A 37 -3.06 4.43 5.12
N TRP A 38 -2.28 4.06 4.11
CA TRP A 38 -1.38 5.00 3.45
C TRP A 38 -2.16 6.13 2.78
N THR A 39 -3.24 5.82 2.05
CA THR A 39 -4.07 6.80 1.36
C THR A 39 -4.65 7.83 2.33
N GLN A 40 -5.18 7.37 3.48
CA GLN A 40 -5.68 8.27 4.53
C GLN A 40 -4.59 9.19 5.06
N ASN A 41 -3.40 8.65 5.39
CA ASN A 41 -2.29 9.45 5.90
C ASN A 41 -1.83 10.52 4.88
N VAL A 42 -1.80 10.18 3.59
CA VAL A 42 -1.44 11.12 2.51
C VAL A 42 -2.47 12.25 2.41
N LEU A 43 -3.76 11.92 2.46
CA LEU A 43 -4.85 12.90 2.45
C LEU A 43 -4.83 13.80 3.70
N GLU A 44 -4.57 13.26 4.88
CA GLU A 44 -4.43 14.00 6.14
C GLU A 44 -3.23 14.96 6.11
N ALA A 45 -2.15 14.57 5.43
CA ALA A 45 -1.00 15.43 5.17
C ALA A 45 -1.27 16.52 4.12
N GLY A 46 -2.45 16.54 3.48
CA GLY A 46 -2.85 17.50 2.46
C GLY A 46 -2.28 17.21 1.07
N ASN A 47 -1.82 15.98 0.83
CA ASN A 47 -1.25 15.55 -0.45
C ASN A 47 -2.24 14.69 -1.24
N GLU A 48 -1.99 14.54 -2.53
CA GLU A 48 -2.76 13.65 -3.41
C GLU A 48 -2.15 12.24 -3.42
N PRO A 49 -2.92 11.18 -3.09
CA PRO A 49 -2.46 9.81 -3.19
C PRO A 49 -2.44 9.36 -4.66
N THR A 50 -1.28 8.89 -5.13
CA THR A 50 -1.09 8.38 -6.50
C THR A 50 -0.50 6.97 -6.48
N LEU A 51 -0.68 6.23 -7.58
CA LEU A 51 -0.06 4.91 -7.76
C LEU A 51 1.47 4.97 -7.64
N GLU A 52 2.09 5.96 -8.29
CA GLU A 52 3.54 6.18 -8.22
C GLU A 52 3.99 6.46 -6.78
N GLY A 53 3.28 7.32 -6.06
CA GLY A 53 3.57 7.61 -4.66
C GLY A 53 3.43 6.38 -3.76
N PHE A 54 2.50 5.47 -4.05
CA PHE A 54 2.41 4.22 -3.30
C PHE A 54 3.60 3.31 -3.58
N ALA A 55 3.97 3.13 -4.86
CA ALA A 55 5.11 2.31 -5.27
C ALA A 55 6.45 2.82 -4.70
N ASP A 56 6.63 4.13 -4.60
CA ASP A 56 7.80 4.75 -3.98
C ASP A 56 7.91 4.43 -2.47
N PHE A 57 6.78 4.32 -1.78
CA PHE A 57 6.74 4.01 -0.34
C PHE A 57 6.77 2.51 -0.04
N TYR A 58 6.23 1.69 -0.95
CA TYR A 58 6.03 0.25 -0.80
C TYR A 58 6.50 -0.50 -2.06
N PRO A 59 7.81 -0.43 -2.40
CA PRO A 59 8.34 -1.00 -3.63
C PRO A 59 8.19 -2.53 -3.71
N GLU A 60 8.05 -3.21 -2.58
CA GLU A 60 7.81 -4.66 -2.53
C GLU A 60 6.43 -5.07 -3.08
N TRP A 61 5.50 -4.12 -3.20
CA TRP A 61 4.20 -4.29 -3.81
C TRP A 61 4.11 -3.69 -5.22
N ASP A 62 5.19 -3.10 -5.74
CA ASP A 62 5.27 -2.59 -7.12
C ASP A 62 5.36 -3.75 -8.14
N SER A 63 4.20 -4.31 -8.46
CA SER A 63 4.05 -5.40 -9.40
C SER A 63 2.78 -5.21 -10.21
N PRO A 64 2.79 -5.50 -11.54
CA PRO A 64 1.58 -5.46 -12.37
C PRO A 64 0.42 -6.30 -11.83
N ARG A 65 0.72 -7.31 -11.01
CA ARG A 65 -0.28 -8.13 -10.33
C ARG A 65 -1.17 -7.31 -9.39
N TYR A 66 -0.59 -6.32 -8.72
CA TYR A 66 -1.23 -5.59 -7.63
C TYR A 66 -1.78 -4.23 -8.07
N THR A 67 -1.39 -3.73 -9.25
CA THR A 67 -1.78 -2.41 -9.78
C THR A 67 -3.29 -2.17 -9.68
N ASP A 68 -4.12 -3.08 -10.20
CA ASP A 68 -5.58 -2.93 -10.17
C ASP A 68 -6.15 -2.89 -8.75
N ILE A 69 -5.53 -3.62 -7.81
CA ILE A 69 -5.96 -3.64 -6.40
C ILE A 69 -5.59 -2.32 -5.74
N VAL A 70 -4.36 -1.85 -5.95
CA VAL A 70 -3.86 -0.59 -5.37
C VAL A 70 -4.69 0.58 -5.90
N GLU A 71 -4.89 0.67 -7.22
CA GLU A 71 -5.66 1.75 -7.85
C GLU A 71 -7.08 1.82 -7.32
N ALA A 72 -7.80 0.68 -7.34
CA ALA A 72 -9.17 0.60 -6.87
C ALA A 72 -9.28 0.94 -5.38
N GLU A 73 -8.29 0.56 -4.56
CA GLU A 73 -8.30 0.81 -3.13
C GLU A 73 -7.96 2.27 -2.78
N ILE A 74 -7.07 2.91 -3.54
CA ILE A 74 -6.83 4.37 -3.45
C ILE A 74 -8.13 5.10 -3.75
N GLU A 75 -8.77 4.81 -4.90
CA GLU A 75 -10.02 5.46 -5.32
C GLU A 75 -11.12 5.30 -4.26
N ARG A 76 -11.34 4.06 -3.81
CA ARG A 76 -12.33 3.73 -2.77
C ARG A 76 -12.09 4.55 -1.50
N THR A 77 -10.85 4.62 -1.05
CA THR A 77 -10.50 5.31 0.20
C THR A 77 -10.63 6.83 0.06
N VAL A 78 -10.20 7.40 -1.07
CA VAL A 78 -10.40 8.83 -1.40
C VAL A 78 -11.88 9.19 -1.37
N GLN A 79 -12.72 8.40 -2.04
CA GLN A 79 -14.17 8.64 -2.08
C GLN A 79 -14.80 8.59 -0.68
N MET A 80 -14.42 7.63 0.16
CA MET A 80 -14.90 7.56 1.55
C MET A 80 -14.53 8.80 2.36
N CYS A 81 -13.26 9.21 2.32
CA CYS A 81 -12.79 10.38 3.06
C CYS A 81 -13.41 11.70 2.58
N LEU A 82 -13.85 11.78 1.33
CA LEU A 82 -14.56 12.94 0.80
C LEU A 82 -16.04 13.00 1.20
N GLN A 83 -16.68 11.84 1.42
CA GLN A 83 -18.08 11.76 1.86
C GLN A 83 -18.27 12.03 3.35
N GLU A 84 -17.23 11.85 4.15
CA GLU A 84 -17.24 12.13 5.60
C GLU A 84 -17.02 13.61 5.97
N LYS A 85 -16.78 14.49 4.98
CA LYS A 85 -16.57 15.93 5.15
C LYS A 85 -17.82 16.74 4.85
#